data_AF-A0A7Z0J4S8-F1
#
_entry.id   AF-A0A7Z0J4S8-F1
#
_cell.length_a   1.000
_cell.length_b   1.000
_cell.length_c   1.000
_cell.angle_alpha   90.00
_cell.angle_beta   90.00
_cell.angle_gamma   90.00
#
_symmetry.space_group_name_H-M   'P 1'
#
loop_
_entity.id
_entity.type
_entity.pdbx_description
1 polymer ?
#
loop_
_entity_poly.entity_id
_entity_poly.type
_entity_poly.pdbx_seq_one_letter_code
_entity_poly.pdbx_strand_id
1 'polypeptide(L)' 'MTMKDVAVASGLADSTVHRYLNGKRDIPVSHLFSIASVLQVDVECLISRTMERLQDLQWGDLKGDR' A
#
# COMPACT_ATOMS: atom_id res chain seq x y z
N MET A 1 13.34 -0.26 6.88
CA MET A 1 12.72 -1.58 6.65
C MET A 1 12.53 -1.78 5.16
N THR A 2 12.93 -2.93 4.62
CA THR A 2 12.76 -3.28 3.20
C THR A 2 11.41 -3.97 2.96
N MET A 3 10.96 -4.09 1.70
CA MET A 3 9.73 -4.85 1.36
C MET A 3 9.81 -6.31 1.80
N LYS A 4 11.01 -6.91 1.66
CA LYS A 4 11.28 -8.28 2.08
C LYS A 4 11.10 -8.43 3.60
N ASP A 5 11.54 -7.44 4.38
CA ASP A 5 11.37 -7.45 5.83
C ASP A 5 9.88 -7.36 6.20
N VAL A 6 9.10 -6.51 5.50
CA VAL A 6 7.65 -6.42 5.71
C VAL A 6 6.97 -7.74 5.39
N ALA A 7 7.34 -8.39 4.28
CA ALA A 7 6.78 -9.68 3.88
C ALA A 7 7.05 -10.76 4.93
N VAL A 8 8.29 -10.89 5.37
CA VAL A 8 8.69 -11.85 6.41
C VAL A 8 7.94 -11.58 7.72
N ALA A 9 7.92 -10.33 8.19
CA ALA A 9 7.30 -9.98 9.47
C ALA A 9 5.77 -10.07 9.45
N SER A 10 5.13 -9.88 8.29
CA SER A 10 3.67 -10.02 8.12
C SER A 10 3.23 -11.45 7.81
N GLY A 11 4.17 -12.39 7.67
CA GLY A 11 3.89 -13.78 7.28
C GLY A 11 3.42 -13.92 5.84
N LEU A 12 3.69 -12.94 4.98
CA LEU A 12 3.26 -12.89 3.58
C LEU A 12 4.42 -13.21 2.64
N ALA A 13 4.10 -13.75 1.47
CA ALA A 13 5.07 -13.86 0.39
C ALA A 13 5.43 -12.46 -0.15
N ASP A 14 6.70 -12.23 -0.46
CA ASP A 14 7.19 -10.97 -1.02
C ASP A 14 6.42 -10.56 -2.30
N SER A 15 6.13 -11.53 -3.17
CA SER A 15 5.33 -11.32 -4.37
C SER A 15 3.89 -10.88 -4.08
N THR A 16 3.32 -11.29 -2.94
CA THR A 16 1.97 -10.90 -2.51
C THR A 16 1.97 -9.47 -2.01
N VAL A 17 2.93 -9.11 -1.15
CA VAL A 17 3.13 -7.72 -0.68
C VAL A 17 3.39 -6.79 -1.86
N HIS A 18 4.23 -7.20 -2.81
CA HIS A 18 4.50 -6.43 -4.02
C HIS A 18 3.22 -6.20 -4.86
N ARG A 19 2.34 -7.20 -5.01
CA ARG A 19 1.08 -7.01 -5.75
C ARG A 19 0.12 -6.07 -5.02
N TYR A 20 0.04 -6.16 -3.71
CA TYR A 20 -0.75 -5.27 -2.85
C TYR A 20 -0.30 -3.82 -2.98
N LEU A 21 1.00 -3.55 -2.77
CA LEU A 21 1.54 -2.18 -2.78
C LEU A 21 1.49 -1.51 -4.16
N ASN A 22 1.43 -2.30 -5.24
CA ASN A 22 1.31 -1.77 -6.60
C ASN A 22 -0.14 -1.74 -7.12
N GLY A 23 -1.14 -2.01 -6.28
CA GLY A 23 -2.54 -2.02 -6.70
C GLY A 23 -2.89 -3.11 -7.73
N LYS A 24 -2.03 -4.12 -7.89
CA LYS A 24 -2.24 -5.24 -8.84
C LYS A 24 -3.13 -6.34 -8.26
N ARG A 25 -3.52 -6.21 -6.99
CA ARG A 25 -4.39 -7.13 -6.26
C ARG A 25 -4.99 -6.42 -5.05
N ASP A 26 -6.27 -6.67 -4.80
CA ASP A 26 -6.95 -6.21 -3.60
C ASP A 26 -6.34 -6.83 -2.34
N ILE A 27 -6.21 -6.00 -1.30
CA ILE A 27 -5.63 -6.40 -0.02
C ILE A 27 -6.77 -6.87 0.90
N PRO A 28 -6.78 -8.14 1.36
CA PRO A 28 -7.70 -8.57 2.40
C PRO A 28 -7.51 -7.74 3.67
N VAL A 29 -8.60 -7.42 4.37
CA VAL A 29 -8.57 -6.59 5.59
C VAL A 29 -7.60 -7.15 6.62
N SER A 30 -7.60 -8.46 6.84
CA SER A 30 -6.65 -9.12 7.77
C SER A 30 -5.18 -8.89 7.40
N HIS A 31 -4.85 -8.88 6.12
CA HIS A 31 -3.49 -8.62 5.65
C HIS A 31 -3.13 -7.15 5.78
N LEU A 32 -4.08 -6.24 5.54
CA LEU A 32 -3.88 -4.80 5.77
C LEU A 32 -3.53 -4.51 7.23
N PHE A 33 -4.27 -5.09 8.18
CA PHE A 33 -3.97 -4.97 9.62
C PHE A 33 -2.61 -5.58 9.98
N SER A 34 -2.27 -6.75 9.44
CA SER A 34 -0.96 -7.38 9.66
C SER A 34 0.19 -6.49 9.19
N ILE A 35 0.08 -5.94 7.98
CA ILE A 35 1.08 -5.01 7.42
C ILE A 35 1.17 -3.73 8.26
N ALA A 36 0.04 -3.14 8.64
CA ALA A 36 0.01 -1.93 9.47
C ALA A 36 0.69 -2.15 10.84
N SER A 37 0.42 -3.30 11.48
CA SER A 37 1.05 -3.68 12.74
C SER A 37 2.57 -3.82 12.61
N VAL A 38 3.06 -4.43 11.53
CA VAL A 38 4.51 -4.57 11.25
C VAL A 38 5.16 -3.21 11.02
N LEU A 39 4.46 -2.34 10.29
CA LEU A 39 4.90 -0.99 10.00
C LEU A 39 4.78 -0.04 11.21
N GLN A 40 4.13 -0.48 12.29
CA GLN A 40 3.82 0.33 13.48
C GLN A 40 3.06 1.62 13.13
N VAL A 41 2.13 1.52 12.17
CA VAL A 41 1.27 2.64 11.76
C VAL A 41 -0.19 2.24 11.90
N ASP A 42 -1.04 3.25 12.06
CA ASP A 42 -2.48 3.04 11.98
C ASP A 42 -2.88 2.65 10.55
N VAL A 43 -3.87 1.76 10.44
CA VAL A 43 -4.48 1.40 9.14
C VAL A 43 -5.09 2.62 8.47
N GLU A 44 -5.69 3.54 9.22
CA GLU A 44 -6.23 4.80 8.70
C GLU A 44 -5.15 5.65 8.04
N CYS A 45 -3.93 5.69 8.63
CA CYS A 45 -2.80 6.39 8.05
C CYS A 45 -2.39 5.80 6.68
N LEU A 46 -2.41 4.47 6.54
CA LEU A 46 -2.12 3.82 5.26
C LEU A 46 -3.20 4.11 4.21
N ILE A 47 -4.48 4.11 4.61
CA ILE A 47 -5.60 4.39 3.71
C ILE A 47 -5.54 5.85 3.25
N SER A 48 -5.41 6.80 4.18
CA SER A 48 -5.36 8.23 3.88
C SER A 48 -4.23 8.58 2.91
N ARG A 49 -3.01 8.06 3.15
CA ARG A 49 -1.90 8.24 2.21
C ARG A 49 -2.14 7.65 0.84
N THR A 50 -2.86 6.53 0.76
CA THR A 50 -3.22 5.92 -0.53
C THR A 50 -4.21 6.80 -1.27
N MET A 51 -5.21 7.35 -0.56
CA MET A 51 -6.19 8.26 -1.14
C MET A 51 -5.55 9.56 -1.63
N GLU A 52 -4.64 10.15 -0.87
CA GLU A 52 -3.87 11.34 -1.29
C GLU A 52 -3.10 11.08 -2.58
N ARG A 53 -2.36 9.96 -2.66
CA ARG A 53 -1.60 9.59 -3.87
C ARG A 53 -2.50 9.37 -5.09
N LEU A 54 -3.69 8.79 -4.89
CA LEU A 54 -4.65 8.59 -5.98
C LEU A 54 -5.24 9.92 -6.45
N GLN A 55 -5.48 10.87 -5.55
CA GLN A 55 -5.91 12.22 -5.91
C GLN A 55 -4.82 12.96 -6.70
N ASP A 56 -3.55 12.86 -6.28
CA ASP A 56 -2.42 13.45 -6.98
C ASP A 56 -2.24 12.87 -8.40
N LEU A 57 -2.44 11.56 -8.56
CA LEU A 57 -2.39 10.90 -9.88
C LEU A 57 -3.53 11.38 -10.79
N GLN A 58 -4.76 11.48 -10.27
CA GLN A 58 -5.89 12.03 -11.03
C GLN A 58 -5.66 13.49 -11.45
N TRP A 59 -4.92 14.27 -10.66
CA TRP A 59 -4.60 15.65 -10.97
C TRP A 59 -3.44 15.81 -11.96
N GLY A 60 -2.49 14.87 -11.99
CA GLY A 60 -1.40 14.81 -12.95
C GLY A 60 -1.87 14.54 -14.37
N ASP A 61 -2.83 13.62 -14.54
CA ASP A 61 -3.41 13.27 -15.84
C ASP A 61 -4.23 14.43 -16.44
N LEU A 62 -4.80 15.30 -15.62
CA LEU A 62 -5.54 16.50 -16.06
C LEU A 62 -4.63 17.65 -16.53
N LYS A 63 -3.33 17.61 -16.25
CA LYS A 63 -2.36 18.66 -16.62
C LYS A 63 -1.43 18.29 -17.77
N GLY A 64 -1.50 17.05 -18.27
CA GLY A 64 -0.66 16.56 -19.37
C GLY A 64 -1.10 16.96 -20.78
N ASP A 65 -2.16 17.77 -20.92
CA ASP A 65 -2.79 18.10 -22.21
C ASP A 65 -2.73 19.61 -22.53
N ARG A 66 -1.54 20.22 -22.38
CA ARG A 66 -1.25 21.59 -22.86
C ARG A 66 0.07 21.70 -23.58
#